data_AF-A0A2D6KCK3-F1
#
_entry.id   AF-A0A2D6KCK3-F1
#
_cell.length_a   1.000
_cell.length_b   1.000
_cell.length_c   1.000
_cell.angle_alpha   90.00
_cell.angle_beta   90.00
_cell.angle_gamma   90.00
#
_symmetry.space_group_name_H-M   'P 1'
#
loop_
_entity.id
_entity.type
_entity.pdbx_description
1 polymer ?
#
loop_
_entity_poly.entity_id
_entity_poly.type
_entity_poly.pdbx_seq_one_letter_code
_entity_poly.pdbx_strand_id
1 'polypeptide(L)' 'MRVDDPHLCCGSAGTYSILQPQLSKNLGEDRGAALKADSPDLIVTANIGCLLQLKKYSDLPVRHWADLVDEGTV' A
#
# COMPACT_ATOMS: atom_id res chain seq x y z
N MET A 1 2.71 -14.70 -8.33
CA MET A 1 2.44 -13.29 -8.00
C MET A 1 3.75 -12.63 -7.62
N ARG A 2 4.26 -11.81 -8.52
CA ARG A 2 5.50 -11.08 -8.43
C ARG A 2 5.20 -9.68 -7.91
N VAL A 3 6.10 -9.17 -7.08
CA VAL A 3 6.13 -7.77 -6.64
C VAL A 3 7.51 -7.26 -6.95
N ASP A 4 7.61 -6.14 -7.66
CA ASP A 4 8.89 -5.49 -7.89
C ASP A 4 9.41 -4.89 -6.58
N ASP A 5 10.72 -4.97 -6.36
CA ASP A 5 11.39 -4.46 -5.16
C ASP A 5 10.61 -4.72 -3.84
N PRO A 6 10.44 -5.99 -3.43
CA PRO A 6 9.47 -6.37 -2.41
C PRO A 6 9.76 -5.77 -1.02
N HIS A 7 10.99 -5.31 -0.80
CA HIS A 7 11.44 -4.69 0.46
C HIS A 7 11.08 -3.21 0.58
N LEU A 8 10.60 -2.58 -0.50
CA LEU A 8 10.26 -1.16 -0.47
C LEU A 8 9.14 -0.85 0.53
N CYS A 9 9.38 0.15 1.39
CA CYS A 9 8.38 0.64 2.35
C CYS A 9 7.30 1.47 1.65
N CYS A 10 6.09 1.52 2.21
CA CYS A 10 4.99 2.34 1.70
C CYS A 10 5.16 3.85 1.98
N GLY A 11 6.06 4.24 2.90
CA GLY A 11 6.35 5.64 3.24
C GLY A 11 5.50 6.26 4.37
N SER A 12 4.54 5.53 4.93
CA SER A 12 3.54 6.09 5.86
C SER A 12 4.05 6.45 7.28
N ALA A 13 5.33 6.25 7.60
CA ALA A 13 5.87 6.04 8.95
C ALA A 13 5.66 7.18 9.99
N GLY A 14 4.42 7.49 10.36
CA GLY A 14 4.05 8.45 11.41
C GLY A 14 4.71 9.81 11.24
N THR A 15 5.46 10.24 12.27
CA THR A 15 6.19 11.52 12.29
C THR A 15 7.20 11.64 11.16
N TYR A 16 7.84 10.55 10.73
CA TYR A 16 8.77 10.58 9.59
C TYR A 16 8.07 11.04 8.32
N SER A 17 6.83 10.60 8.08
CA SER A 17 6.07 11.00 6.90
C SER A 17 5.73 12.50 6.88
N ILE A 18 5.64 13.12 8.06
CA ILE A 18 5.39 14.55 8.24
C ILE A 18 6.69 15.35 8.09
N LEU A 19 7.78 14.85 8.67
CA LEU A 19 9.09 15.53 8.64
C LEU A 19 9.81 15.35 7.30
N GLN A 20 9.50 14.29 6.55
CA GLN A 20 10.08 13.95 5.26
C GLN A 20 8.99 13.71 4.19
N PRO A 21 8.17 14.73 3.88
CA PRO A 21 6.98 14.56 3.05
C PRO A 21 7.31 14.15 1.62
N GLN A 22 8.41 14.67 1.05
CA GLN A 22 8.81 14.32 -0.31
C GLN A 22 9.23 12.85 -0.42
N LEU A 23 10.01 12.36 0.54
CA LEU A 23 10.44 10.96 0.53
C LEU A 23 9.27 10.01 0.81
N SER A 24 8.38 10.37 1.74
CA SER A 24 7.14 9.64 2.01
C SER A 24 6.27 9.51 0.75
N LYS A 25 6.15 10.59 -0.02
CA LYS A 25 5.46 10.60 -1.31
C LYS A 25 6.14 9.65 -2.32
N ASN A 26 7.43 9.81 -2.54
CA ASN A 26 8.18 8.98 -3.51
C ASN A 26 8.05 7.49 -3.17
N LEU A 27 8.25 7.10 -1.90
CA LEU A 27 8.08 5.72 -1.45
C LEU A 27 6.65 5.20 -1.68
N GLY A 28 5.64 6.05 -1.50
CA GLY A 28 4.25 5.71 -1.78
C GLY A 28 3.98 5.45 -3.27
N GLU A 29 4.48 6.32 -4.15
CA GLU A 29 4.38 6.20 -5.61
C GLU A 29 5.12 4.95 -6.11
N ASP A 30 6.37 4.77 -5.67
CA ASP A 30 7.21 3.63 -6.04
C ASP A 30 6.59 2.31 -5.57
N ARG A 31 6.10 2.24 -4.33
CA ARG A 31 5.45 1.03 -3.82
C ARG A 31 4.14 0.73 -4.55
N GLY A 32 3.35 1.77 -4.85
CA GLY A 32 2.12 1.64 -5.62
C GLY A 32 2.38 1.08 -7.02
N ALA A 33 3.42 1.54 -7.70
CA ALA A 33 3.83 1.01 -8.99
C ALA A 33 4.33 -0.43 -8.90
N ALA A 34 5.17 -0.73 -7.91
CA ALA A 34 5.81 -2.04 -7.78
C ALA A 34 4.84 -3.19 -7.47
N LEU A 35 3.72 -2.88 -6.81
CA LEU A 35 2.63 -3.83 -6.54
C LEU A 35 1.79 -4.17 -7.79
N LYS A 36 1.93 -3.43 -8.90
CA LYS A 36 1.18 -3.65 -10.15
C LYS A 36 1.85 -4.59 -11.14
N ALA A 37 3.00 -5.16 -10.76
CA ALA A 37 3.84 -6.04 -11.55
C ALA A 37 3.11 -7.14 -12.36
N ASP A 38 2.07 -7.75 -11.78
CA ASP A 38 1.30 -8.83 -12.40
C ASP A 38 -0.19 -8.43 -12.61
N SER A 39 -0.47 -7.13 -12.74
CA SER A 39 -1.83 -6.60 -12.95
C SER A 39 -2.91 -7.14 -11.98
N PRO A 40 -2.72 -7.05 -10.66
CA PRO A 40 -3.71 -7.51 -9.71
C PRO A 40 -4.96 -6.63 -9.71
N ASP A 41 -6.11 -7.21 -9.35
CA ASP A 41 -7.37 -6.48 -9.21
C ASP A 41 -7.47 -5.71 -7.88
N LEU A 42 -6.70 -6.13 -6.86
CA LEU A 42 -6.80 -5.64 -5.50
C LEU A 42 -5.45 -5.70 -4.77
N ILE A 43 -5.15 -4.66 -4.00
CA ILE A 43 -4.04 -4.65 -3.04
C ILE A 43 -4.60 -4.87 -1.63
N VAL A 44 -3.97 -5.79 -0.89
CA VAL A 44 -4.36 -6.12 0.49
C VAL A 44 -3.20 -5.83 1.43
N THR A 45 -3.49 -5.21 2.58
CA THR A 45 -2.48 -4.91 3.60
C THR A 45 -3.00 -5.18 5.01
N ALA A 46 -2.09 -5.55 5.91
CA ALA A 46 -2.35 -5.70 7.34
C ALA A 46 -1.88 -4.50 8.19
N ASN A 47 -1.40 -3.44 7.53
CA ASN A 47 -0.96 -2.23 8.20
C ASN A 47 -1.84 -1.04 7.79
N ILE A 48 -2.52 -0.43 8.76
CA ILE A 48 -3.42 0.70 8.54
C ILE A 48 -2.70 1.94 7.97
N GLY A 49 -1.44 2.16 8.34
CA GLY A 49 -0.62 3.24 7.79
C GLY A 49 -0.37 3.04 6.31
N CYS A 50 0.04 1.84 5.91
CA CYS A 50 0.19 1.51 4.50
C CYS A 50 -1.14 1.50 3.75
N LEU A 51 -2.26 1.11 4.38
CA LEU A 51 -3.58 1.23 3.76
C LEU A 51 -3.88 2.68 3.38
N LEU A 52 -3.77 3.60 4.33
CA LEU A 52 -4.06 5.01 4.12
C LEU A 52 -3.09 5.68 3.14
N GLN A 53 -1.82 5.26 3.16
CA GLN A 53 -0.79 5.80 2.28
C GLN A 53 -0.96 5.28 0.84
N LEU A 54 -1.11 3.97 0.65
CA LEU A 54 -1.27 3.38 -0.68
C LEU A 54 -2.58 3.79 -1.33
N LYS A 55 -3.67 4.02 -0.57
CA LYS A 55 -4.91 4.61 -1.12
C LYS A 55 -4.70 5.97 -1.79
N LYS A 56 -3.64 6.71 -1.45
CA LYS A 56 -3.32 8.01 -2.08
C LYS A 56 -2.50 7.86 -3.36
N TYR A 57 -1.72 6.79 -3.49
CA TYR A 57 -0.68 6.63 -4.52
C TYR A 57 -0.87 5.39 -5.40
N SER A 58 -1.97 4.65 -5.20
CA SER A 58 -2.39 3.53 -6.04
C SER A 58 -3.73 3.87 -6.71
N ASP A 59 -3.82 3.56 -7.99
CA ASP A 59 -5.04 3.53 -8.79
C ASP A 59 -5.86 2.25 -8.58
N LEU A 60 -5.24 1.17 -8.10
CA LEU A 60 -5.95 -0.04 -7.70
C LEU A 60 -6.64 0.11 -6.34
N PRO A 61 -7.78 -0.56 -6.12
CA PRO A 61 -8.39 -0.67 -4.79
C PRO A 61 -7.38 -1.20 -3.76
N VAL A 62 -7.39 -0.61 -2.56
CA VAL A 62 -6.55 -1.06 -1.43
C VAL A 62 -7.45 -1.34 -0.24
N ARG A 63 -7.39 -2.56 0.31
CA ARG A 63 -8.21 -3.00 1.45
C ARG A 63 -7.39 -3.56 2.61
N HIS A 64 -7.97 -3.49 3.81
CA HIS A 64 -7.42 -4.19 4.95
C HIS A 64 -7.81 -5.68 4.86
N TRP A 65 -6.92 -6.59 5.24
CA TRP A 65 -7.21 -8.03 5.17
C TRP A 65 -8.43 -8.43 6.03
N ALA A 66 -8.65 -7.75 7.16
CA ALA A 66 -9.79 -8.04 8.03
C ALA A 66 -11.14 -7.84 7.32
N ASP A 67 -11.24 -6.84 6.43
CA ASP A 67 -12.45 -6.56 5.65
C ASP A 67 -12.78 -7.74 4.71
N LEU A 68 -11.74 -8.40 4.17
CA LEU A 68 -11.92 -9.57 3.31
C LEU A 68 -12.38 -10.81 4.07
N VAL A 69 -11.87 -10.97 5.30
CA VAL A 69 -12.25 -12.10 6.14
C VAL A 69 -13.70 -11.94 6.58
N ASP A 70 -14.10 -10.74 6.99
CA ASP A 70 -15.48 -10.44 7.40
C ASP A 70 -16.48 -10.75 6.27
N GLU A 71 -16.19 -10.30 5.04
CA GLU A 71 -16.97 -10.60 3.83
C GLU A 71 -17.06 -12.11 3.50
N GLY A 72 -16.06 -12.91 3.91
CA GLY A 72 -16.00 -14.35 3.63
C GLY A 72 -16.64 -15.23 4.72
N THR A 73 -17.08 -14.65 5.84
CA THR A 73 -17.66 -15.36 6.99
C THR A 73 -19.20 -15.36 7.03
N VAL A 74 -19.86 -14.98 5.93
CA VAL A 74 -21.33 -15.02 5.78
C VAL A 74 -21.82 -16.34 5.20
#